data_AF-A0A938GQ31-F1
#
_entry.id   AF-A0A938GQ31-F1
#
_cell.length_a   1.000
_cell.length_b   1.000
_cell.length_c   1.000
_cell.angle_alpha   90.00
_cell.angle_beta   90.00
_cell.angle_gamma   90.00
#
_symmetry.space_group_name_H-M   'P 1'
#
loop_
_entity.id
_entity.type
_entity.pdbx_description
1 polymer ?
#
loop_
_entity_poly.entity_id
_entity_poly.type
_entity_poly.pdbx_seq_one_letter_code
_entity_poly.pdbx_strand_id
1 'polypeptide(L)' 'MTHSLSALVRLKGCFSRASSVALLLGFVLSSTAAEPGKIRFNRDIRPILSENCLACHGPDPLSRKAGL' A
#
# COMPACT_ATOMS: atom_id res chain seq x y z
N MET A 1 14.74 -34.92 35.40
CA MET A 1 13.65 -33.96 35.69
C MET A 1 13.99 -32.54 35.20
N THR A 2 14.50 -32.38 33.97
CA THR A 2 14.95 -31.06 33.43
C THR A 2 14.34 -30.72 32.06
N HIS A 3 13.60 -31.63 31.42
CA HIS A 3 13.01 -31.40 30.09
C HIS A 3 11.71 -30.58 30.09
N SER A 4 11.04 -30.41 31.25
CA SER A 4 9.76 -29.68 31.31
C SER A 4 9.92 -28.15 31.41
N LEU A 5 11.10 -27.64 31.78
CA LEU A 5 11.34 -26.20 31.96
C LEU A 5 11.79 -25.50 30.66
N SER A 6 12.44 -26.22 29.74
CA SER A 6 12.87 -25.67 28.44
C SER A 6 11.69 -25.33 27.51
N ALA A 7 10.57 -26.04 27.62
CA ALA A 7 9.37 -25.77 26.84
C ALA A 7 8.68 -24.45 27.24
N LEU A 8 8.68 -24.12 28.55
CA LEU A 8 8.05 -22.91 29.08
C LEU A 8 8.86 -21.64 28.77
N VAL A 9 10.19 -21.73 28.73
CA VAL A 9 11.05 -20.59 28.30
C VAL A 9 10.89 -20.31 26.81
N ARG A 10 10.73 -21.35 25.96
CA ARG A 10 10.42 -21.17 24.53
C ARG A 10 9.05 -20.51 24.30
N LEU A 11 8.05 -20.81 25.14
CA LEU A 11 6.71 -20.26 24.99
C LEU A 11 6.62 -18.77 25.39
N LYS A 12 7.38 -18.34 26.41
CA LYS A 12 7.51 -16.92 26.79
C LYS A 12 8.36 -16.11 25.78
N GLY A 13 9.33 -16.73 25.12
CA GLY A 13 10.14 -16.10 24.06
C GLY A 13 9.41 -15.93 22.72
N CYS A 14 8.42 -16.78 22.41
CA CYS A 14 7.54 -16.61 21.24
C CYS A 14 6.57 -15.43 21.40
N PHE A 15 6.09 -15.17 22.62
CA PHE A 15 5.14 -14.07 22.87
C PHE A 15 5.78 -12.67 22.78
N SER A 16 7.05 -12.53 23.19
CA SER A 16 7.75 -11.24 23.17
C SER A 16 8.12 -10.76 21.75
N ARG A 17 8.49 -11.67 20.84
CA ARG A 17 8.85 -11.32 19.45
C ARG A 17 7.62 -11.02 18.58
N ALA A 18 6.48 -11.64 18.87
CA ALA A 18 5.21 -11.38 18.18
C ALA A 18 4.69 -9.95 18.45
N SER A 19 4.94 -9.42 19.66
CA SER A 19 4.49 -8.08 20.05
C SER A 19 5.26 -6.95 19.36
N SER A 20 6.56 -7.11 19.12
CA SER A 20 7.40 -6.07 18.48
C SER A 20 7.16 -5.96 16.97
N VAL A 21 6.82 -7.06 16.29
CA VAL A 21 6.46 -7.05 14.86
C VAL A 21 5.09 -6.42 14.65
N ALA A 22 4.13 -6.69 15.54
CA ALA A 22 2.80 -6.08 15.49
C ALA A 22 2.85 -4.55 15.65
N LEU A 23 3.73 -4.04 16.53
CA LEU A 23 3.88 -2.61 16.76
C LEU A 23 4.54 -1.88 15.57
N LEU A 24 5.56 -2.49 14.95
CA LEU A 24 6.22 -1.94 13.76
C LEU A 24 5.31 -1.97 12.52
N LEU A 25 4.48 -3.02 12.37
CA LEU A 25 3.47 -3.10 11.30
C LEU A 25 2.35 -2.06 11.49
N GLY A 26 1.99 -1.75 12.74
CA GLY A 26 1.01 -0.70 13.04
C GLY A 26 1.49 0.72 12.71
N PHE A 27 2.79 1.01 12.81
CA PHE A 27 3.33 2.34 12.55
C PHE A 27 3.47 2.68 11.05
N VAL A 28 3.77 1.70 10.19
CA VAL A 28 3.88 1.92 8.72
C VAL A 28 2.51 2.22 8.08
N LEU A 29 1.41 1.86 8.75
CA LEU A 29 0.04 2.09 8.28
C LEU A 29 -0.50 3.49 8.63
N SER A 30 0.17 4.23 9.53
CA SER A 30 -0.29 5.55 9.97
C SER A 30 0.24 6.67 9.08
N SER A 31 -0.67 7.20 8.25
CA SER A 31 -0.72 8.61 7.84
C SER A 31 0.18 9.05 6.69
N THR A 32 -0.25 8.75 5.47
CA THR A 32 -0.08 9.71 4.37
C THR A 32 -1.12 10.81 4.52
N ALA A 33 -0.76 11.89 5.23
CA ALA A 33 -1.63 13.06 5.32
C ALA A 33 -1.83 13.65 3.91
N ALA A 34 -3.06 13.58 3.40
CA ALA A 34 -3.41 14.20 2.14
C ALA A 34 -3.60 15.71 2.36
N GLU A 35 -2.67 16.51 1.84
CA GLU A 35 -2.75 17.97 1.91
C GLU A 35 -4.06 18.47 1.26
N PRO A 36 -4.98 19.07 2.04
CA PRO A 36 -6.21 19.61 1.49
C PRO A 36 -5.88 20.76 0.53
N GLY A 37 -6.38 20.65 -0.71
CA GLY A 37 -6.18 21.66 -1.76
C GLY A 37 -5.05 21.36 -2.74
N LYS A 38 -4.23 20.32 -2.54
CA LYS A 38 -3.24 19.92 -3.56
C LYS A 38 -3.91 19.07 -4.65
N ILE A 39 -3.79 19.51 -5.90
CA ILE A 39 -4.21 18.72 -7.06
C ILE A 39 -3.33 17.48 -7.18
N ARG A 40 -3.97 16.31 -7.23
CA ARG A 40 -3.37 14.99 -7.32
C ARG A 40 -3.69 14.41 -8.69
N PHE A 41 -2.69 14.29 -9.57
CA PHE A 41 -2.89 13.78 -10.93
C PHE A 41 -3.76 12.52 -11.01
N ASN A 42 -3.44 11.47 -10.24
CA ASN A 42 -4.17 10.21 -10.29
C ASN A 42 -5.62 10.28 -9.78
N ARG A 43 -5.95 11.22 -8.90
CA ARG A 43 -7.30 11.38 -8.33
C ARG A 43 -8.11 12.40 -9.10
N ASP A 44 -7.49 13.52 -9.46
CA ASP A 44 -8.17 14.72 -9.92
C ASP A 44 -8.10 14.89 -11.45
N ILE A 45 -7.00 14.46 -12.10
CA ILE A 45 -6.77 14.69 -13.55
C ILE A 45 -7.00 13.42 -14.37
N ARG A 46 -6.50 12.27 -13.90
CA ARG A 46 -6.53 11.01 -14.63
C ARG A 46 -7.95 10.54 -14.97
N PRO A 47 -8.97 10.68 -14.10
CA PRO A 47 -10.35 10.33 -14.46
C PRO A 47 -10.87 11.15 -15.65
N ILE A 48 -10.64 12.47 -15.63
CA ILE A 48 -11.06 13.38 -16.70
C ILE A 48 -10.44 12.96 -18.04
N LEU A 49 -9.13 12.67 -18.06
CA LEU A 49 -8.45 12.22 -19.27
C LEU A 49 -8.94 10.83 -19.72
N SER A 50 -9.19 9.92 -18.78
CA SER A 50 -9.67 8.58 -19.09
C SER A 50 -11.04 8.61 -19.76
N GLU A 51 -11.91 9.51 -19.34
CA GLU A 51 -13.26 9.65 -19.87
C GLU A 51 -13.29 10.37 -21.22
N ASN A 52 -12.45 11.40 -21.39
CA ASN A 52 -12.58 12.33 -22.52
C ASN A 52 -11.50 12.15 -23.60
N CYS A 53 -10.34 11.56 -23.28
CA CYS A 53 -9.17 11.59 -24.17
C CYS A 53 -8.60 10.20 -24.47
N LEU A 54 -8.45 9.35 -23.46
CA LEU A 54 -7.70 8.09 -23.61
C LEU A 54 -8.42 7.01 -24.43
N ALA A 55 -9.71 7.18 -24.73
CA ALA A 55 -10.41 6.29 -25.66
C ALA A 55 -9.82 6.35 -27.08
N CYS A 56 -9.32 7.52 -27.51
CA CYS A 56 -8.71 7.72 -28.84
C CYS A 56 -7.21 8.04 -28.77
N HIS A 57 -6.71 8.48 -27.61
CA HIS A 57 -5.31 8.85 -27.38
C HIS A 57 -4.70 8.08 -26.20
N GLY A 58 -5.18 6.84 -26.00
CA GLY A 58 -4.66 5.92 -25.00
C GLY A 58 -3.42 5.17 -25.47
N PRO A 59 -2.88 4.29 -24.61
CA PRO A 59 -1.72 3.47 -24.95
C PRO A 59 -2.02 2.46 -26.06
N ASP A 60 -3.28 2.08 -26.26
CA ASP A 60 -3.70 1.14 -27.30
C ASP A 60 -3.39 1.69 -28.71
N PRO A 61 -2.52 1.03 -29.50
CA PRO A 61 -2.18 1.48 -30.84
C PRO A 61 -3.35 1.34 -31.83
N LEU A 62 -4.30 0.42 -31.59
CA LEU A 62 -5.40 0.17 -32.53
C LEU A 62 -6.48 1.27 -32.45
N SER A 63 -6.72 1.80 -31.25
CA SER A 63 -7.67 2.91 -31.04
C SER A 63 -7.04 4.30 -31.24
N ARG A 64 -5.72 4.37 -31.49
CA ARG A 64 -4.97 5.63 -31.56
C ARG A 64 -5.27 6.39 -32.85
N LYS A 65 -5.77 7.61 -32.71
CA LYS A 65 -5.90 8.55 -33.84
C LYS A 65 -4.54 9.24 -34.07
N ALA A 66 -4.13 9.36 -35.34
CA ALA A 66 -2.88 10.05 -35.69
C ALA A 66 -2.94 11.53 -35.29
N GLY A 67 -1.91 12.03 -34.60
CA GLY A 67 -1.69 13.48 -34.42
C GLY A 67 -1.82 14.08 -33.02
N LEU A 68 -1.39 13.39 -31.96
CA LEU A 68 -0.97 13.98 -30.68
C LEU A 68 0.27 13.25 -30.16
#